data_AF-A0A957E652-F1
#
_entry.id   AF-A0A957E652-F1
#
_cell.length_a   1.000
_cell.length_b   1.000
_cell.length_c   1.000
_cell.angle_alpha   90.00
_cell.angle_beta   90.00
_cell.angle_gamma   90.00
#
_symmetry.space_group_name_H-M   'P 1'
#
loop_
_entity.id
_entity.type
_entity.pdbx_description
1 polymer ?
#
loop_
_entity_poly.entity_id
_entity_poly.type
_entity_poly.pdbx_seq_one_letter_code
_entity_poly.pdbx_strand_id
1 'polypeptide(L)'
;SSAKLGLVGLANSLAIEGKKRNICVNAIAPVAGSRMTETILPADLVQQIKPEYVAPLVAYLCHENTTVTGELFELGAGWVSRLRWQRSKGVFFPLDGSFSPESIADKWTQINDFEDPDYPTSAMAAFDPITANLKSLGAKPKTGNEYVDLDKALGYELAPRDMVYTEKDLSLYALSIGAAADPLDPSELKFTYELNQSGFAAFPTFGVTFPFTILDQIGSVPGLKFNPMMLLHGEQYLELKRPLPLTATITTNAKIAQIYDKGSGALVYVDVVSSDEKGAEVAFNRVSLFIRGIGNFGGERGPSSKINLPPQREPDAIHQDLTNENQALLYRLSSGDRNPLHADPAMAAIGGFDKPILHGLCTFGFAARAVVKHFADNDPARFKSIQVRFSKHVFPGETLITEMWQESDTHIIFRTKVAERDEVVLSNAVVELHAPVMEETIVAESATALPKSVAIFEEINGRIQNHPEWIEKVGAIYQFNISGENGGEYIVDLKNSPGSAHPGSDPAAGCTLNMAYADFRAMLKGEIKPEMAFMSGKLQVSGNMLLATKLGPLFSQR
;
A
#
# COMPACT_ATOMS: atom_id res chain seq x y z
N SER A 1 22.02 -25.98 -51.12
CA SER A 1 22.86 -27.14 -51.51
C SER A 1 24.17 -27.11 -50.72
N SER A 2 24.81 -28.27 -50.52
CA SER A 2 26.04 -28.42 -49.70
C SER A 2 27.15 -27.43 -50.08
N ALA A 3 27.47 -27.32 -51.37
CA ALA A 3 28.53 -26.42 -51.84
C ALA A 3 28.31 -24.94 -51.47
N LYS A 4 27.06 -24.46 -51.51
CA LYS A 4 26.74 -23.04 -51.25
C LYS A 4 26.88 -22.69 -49.77
N LEU A 5 26.42 -23.54 -48.86
CA LEU A 5 26.65 -23.34 -47.42
C LEU A 5 28.14 -23.51 -47.06
N GLY A 6 28.87 -24.40 -47.74
CA GLY A 6 30.33 -24.51 -47.60
C GLY A 6 31.06 -23.21 -47.90
N LEU A 7 30.62 -22.46 -48.93
CA LEU A 7 31.18 -21.13 -49.25
C LEU A 7 30.92 -20.10 -48.14
N VAL A 8 29.77 -20.15 -47.47
CA VAL A 8 29.48 -19.27 -46.33
C VAL A 8 30.42 -19.59 -45.16
N GLY A 9 30.62 -20.89 -44.86
CA GLY A 9 31.59 -21.32 -43.85
C GLY A 9 33.03 -20.87 -44.18
N LEU A 10 33.46 -21.03 -45.43
CA LEU A 10 34.76 -20.55 -45.90
C LEU A 10 34.91 -19.04 -45.76
N ALA A 11 33.91 -18.27 -46.17
CA ALA A 11 33.92 -16.80 -46.05
C ALA A 11 34.06 -16.35 -44.59
N ASN A 12 33.36 -17.01 -43.66
CA ASN A 12 33.47 -16.72 -42.23
C ASN A 12 34.90 -16.95 -41.69
N SER A 13 35.57 -18.03 -42.09
CA SER A 13 36.97 -18.28 -41.70
C SER A 13 37.93 -17.24 -42.27
N LEU A 14 37.82 -16.95 -43.56
CA LEU A 14 38.68 -15.95 -44.22
C LEU A 14 38.48 -14.54 -43.65
N ALA A 15 37.25 -14.17 -43.28
CA ALA A 15 36.96 -12.90 -42.62
C ALA A 15 37.71 -12.74 -41.29
N ILE A 16 37.80 -13.82 -40.50
CA ILE A 16 38.52 -13.82 -39.21
C ILE A 16 40.04 -13.72 -39.44
N GLU A 17 40.58 -14.54 -40.35
CA GLU A 17 42.02 -14.56 -40.66
C GLU A 17 42.52 -13.26 -41.31
N GLY A 18 41.67 -12.63 -42.13
CA GLY A 18 41.93 -11.39 -42.84
C GLY A 18 41.84 -10.12 -41.99
N LYS A 19 41.07 -10.15 -40.88
CA LYS A 19 40.73 -8.99 -40.07
C LYS A 19 41.94 -8.15 -39.63
N LYS A 20 43.01 -8.78 -39.16
CA LYS A 20 44.25 -8.08 -38.70
C LYS A 20 45.02 -7.38 -39.82
N ARG A 21 44.72 -7.71 -41.08
CA ARG A 21 45.38 -7.19 -42.28
C ARG A 21 44.45 -6.31 -43.11
N ASN A 22 43.32 -5.90 -42.55
CA ASN A 22 42.27 -5.15 -43.25
C ASN A 22 41.75 -5.87 -44.52
N ILE A 23 41.73 -7.22 -44.49
CA ILE A 23 41.14 -8.03 -45.56
C ILE A 23 39.72 -8.41 -45.13
N CYS A 24 38.73 -7.81 -45.77
CA CYS A 24 37.31 -8.07 -45.51
C CYS A 24 36.76 -9.11 -46.48
N VAL A 25 35.98 -10.07 -45.98
CA VAL A 25 35.38 -11.15 -46.78
C VAL A 25 33.92 -11.29 -46.39
N ASN A 26 33.00 -11.19 -47.34
CA ASN A 26 31.57 -11.34 -47.12
C ASN A 26 31.00 -12.36 -48.12
N ALA A 27 29.87 -12.98 -47.76
CA ALA A 27 29.12 -13.84 -48.65
C ALA A 27 27.86 -13.12 -49.14
N ILE A 28 27.51 -13.32 -50.41
CA ILE A 28 26.23 -12.86 -50.95
C ILE A 28 25.45 -14.05 -51.53
N ALA A 29 24.14 -14.03 -51.34
CA ALA A 29 23.16 -14.96 -51.87
C ALA A 29 22.25 -14.19 -52.85
N PRO A 30 22.71 -13.99 -54.10
CA PRO A 30 21.95 -13.24 -55.08
C PRO A 30 20.82 -14.08 -55.65
N VAL A 31 19.62 -13.50 -55.66
CA VAL A 31 18.49 -13.92 -56.48
C VAL A 31 18.57 -13.10 -57.76
N ALA A 32 18.98 -13.74 -58.85
CA ALA A 32 19.09 -13.14 -60.18
C ALA A 32 18.48 -14.05 -61.25
N GLY A 33 17.91 -13.45 -62.29
CA GLY A 33 17.57 -14.11 -63.54
C GLY A 33 18.84 -14.61 -64.20
N SER A 34 19.16 -15.89 -63.98
CA SER A 34 20.29 -16.57 -64.60
C SER A 34 19.75 -17.58 -65.61
N ARG A 35 20.61 -18.05 -66.51
CA ARG A 35 20.28 -19.13 -67.45
C ARG A 35 19.71 -20.40 -66.79
N MET A 36 20.00 -20.59 -65.50
CA MET A 36 19.50 -21.72 -64.70
C MET A 36 18.08 -21.50 -64.13
N THR A 37 17.64 -20.25 -63.96
CA THR A 37 16.32 -19.89 -63.41
C THR A 37 15.29 -19.55 -64.50
N GLU A 38 15.74 -19.31 -65.74
CA GLU A 38 14.90 -19.09 -66.95
C GLU A 38 13.92 -20.23 -67.26
N THR A 39 14.23 -21.46 -66.86
CA THR A 39 13.40 -22.64 -67.14
C THR A 39 12.29 -22.87 -66.11
N ILE A 40 12.26 -22.09 -65.03
CA ILE A 40 11.40 -22.30 -63.86
C ILE A 40 10.47 -21.10 -63.62
N LEU A 41 10.92 -19.88 -63.93
CA LEU A 41 10.18 -18.64 -63.67
C LEU A 41 9.54 -18.07 -64.95
N PRO A 42 8.38 -17.38 -64.84
CA PRO A 42 7.80 -16.63 -65.95
C PRO A 42 8.76 -15.59 -66.54
N ALA A 43 8.73 -15.42 -67.87
CA ALA A 43 9.69 -14.59 -68.60
C ALA A 43 9.67 -13.11 -68.19
N ASP A 44 8.50 -12.59 -67.82
CA ASP A 44 8.29 -11.23 -67.30
C ASP A 44 8.96 -11.04 -65.92
N LEU A 45 8.92 -12.05 -65.05
CA LEU A 45 9.60 -12.01 -63.76
C LEU A 45 11.13 -12.11 -63.93
N VAL A 46 11.62 -12.95 -64.84
CA VAL A 46 13.06 -13.07 -65.13
C VAL A 46 13.65 -11.76 -65.65
N GLN A 47 12.89 -11.00 -66.45
CA GLN A 47 13.30 -9.68 -66.93
C GLN A 47 13.39 -8.60 -65.83
N GLN A 48 12.73 -8.81 -64.69
CA GLN A 48 12.73 -7.87 -63.56
C GLN A 48 13.80 -8.17 -62.52
N ILE A 49 14.39 -9.36 -62.50
CA ILE A 49 15.44 -9.74 -61.52
C ILE A 49 16.82 -9.67 -62.18
N LYS A 50 17.21 -8.49 -62.64
CA LYS A 50 18.44 -8.33 -63.43
C LYS A 50 19.72 -8.32 -62.56
N PRO A 51 20.85 -8.87 -63.04
CA PRO A 51 22.13 -8.87 -62.30
C PRO A 51 22.65 -7.48 -61.91
N GLU A 52 22.27 -6.43 -62.63
CA GLU A 52 22.64 -5.05 -62.34
C GLU A 52 22.11 -4.58 -60.97
N TYR A 53 21.07 -5.23 -60.44
CA TYR A 53 20.57 -4.97 -59.08
C TYR A 53 21.42 -5.63 -57.98
N VAL A 54 22.33 -6.55 -58.34
CA VAL A 54 23.29 -7.19 -57.42
C VAL A 54 24.57 -6.37 -57.30
N ALA A 55 25.02 -5.76 -58.41
CA ALA A 55 26.30 -5.07 -58.50
C ALA A 55 26.53 -3.95 -57.47
N PRO A 56 25.54 -3.10 -57.10
CA PRO A 56 25.74 -2.05 -56.11
C PRO A 56 26.16 -2.55 -54.73
N LEU A 57 25.58 -3.66 -54.25
CA LEU A 57 25.98 -4.23 -52.95
C LEU A 57 27.41 -4.78 -53.02
N VAL A 58 27.77 -5.45 -54.12
CA VAL A 58 29.14 -5.94 -54.32
C VAL A 58 30.13 -4.79 -54.31
N ALA A 59 29.84 -3.71 -55.05
CA ALA A 59 30.68 -2.51 -55.08
C ALA A 59 30.83 -1.88 -53.69
N TYR A 60 29.73 -1.78 -52.92
CA TYR A 60 29.76 -1.27 -51.55
C TYR A 60 30.59 -2.14 -50.60
N LEU A 61 30.42 -3.47 -50.64
CA LEU A 61 31.18 -4.42 -49.83
C LEU A 61 32.66 -4.54 -50.22
N CYS A 62 33.04 -4.02 -51.39
CA CYS A 62 34.43 -3.95 -51.86
C CYS A 62 35.03 -2.53 -51.80
N HIS A 63 34.27 -1.52 -51.34
CA HIS A 63 34.73 -0.14 -51.25
C HIS A 63 35.72 0.03 -50.09
N GLU A 64 36.74 0.87 -50.24
CA GLU A 64 37.81 1.07 -49.23
C GLU A 64 37.29 1.51 -47.85
N ASN A 65 36.19 2.25 -47.82
CA ASN A 65 35.55 2.73 -46.58
C ASN A 65 34.66 1.68 -45.89
N THR A 66 34.47 0.49 -46.46
CA THR A 66 33.63 -0.53 -45.85
C THR A 66 34.38 -1.24 -44.73
N THR A 67 33.71 -1.44 -43.60
CA THR A 67 34.24 -2.20 -42.45
C THR A 67 33.51 -3.53 -42.26
N VAL A 68 32.57 -3.84 -43.16
CA VAL A 68 31.74 -5.03 -43.12
C VAL A 68 32.55 -6.26 -43.52
N THR A 69 32.59 -7.28 -42.66
CA THR A 69 33.30 -8.53 -42.91
C THR A 69 32.62 -9.68 -42.15
N GLY A 70 32.64 -10.88 -42.72
CA GLY A 70 32.07 -12.10 -42.14
C GLY A 70 30.55 -12.16 -42.20
N GLU A 71 29.90 -11.32 -43.02
CA GLU A 71 28.45 -11.22 -43.09
C GLU A 71 27.90 -11.93 -44.34
N LEU A 72 26.64 -12.39 -44.24
CA LEU A 72 25.88 -12.97 -45.34
C LEU A 72 24.75 -12.02 -45.74
N PHE A 73 24.68 -11.67 -47.02
CA PHE A 73 23.59 -10.85 -47.54
C PHE A 73 22.75 -11.60 -48.56
N GLU A 74 21.44 -11.46 -48.47
CA GLU A 74 20.50 -11.87 -49.51
C GLU A 74 20.09 -10.63 -50.30
N LEU A 75 20.00 -10.75 -51.62
CA LEU A 75 19.61 -9.64 -52.47
C LEU A 75 19.03 -10.06 -53.81
N GLY A 76 18.15 -9.22 -54.36
CA GLY A 76 17.54 -9.42 -55.67
C GLY A 76 16.45 -8.37 -55.93
N ALA A 77 16.23 -8.01 -57.21
CA ALA A 77 15.20 -7.06 -57.63
C ALA A 77 15.18 -5.72 -56.85
N GLY A 78 16.36 -5.22 -56.46
CA GLY A 78 16.49 -3.96 -55.70
C GLY A 78 16.28 -4.07 -54.18
N TRP A 79 16.02 -5.27 -53.65
CA TRP A 79 15.97 -5.55 -52.21
C TRP A 79 17.29 -6.16 -51.72
N VAL A 80 17.72 -5.77 -50.51
CA VAL A 80 18.93 -6.26 -49.84
C VAL A 80 18.61 -6.47 -48.36
N SER A 81 19.01 -7.63 -47.82
CA SER A 81 18.92 -7.93 -46.39
C SER A 81 20.14 -8.70 -45.90
N ARG A 82 20.42 -8.61 -44.60
CA ARG A 82 21.48 -9.38 -43.94
C ARG A 82 20.87 -10.62 -43.28
N LEU A 83 21.46 -11.77 -43.55
CA LEU A 83 21.13 -13.04 -42.91
C LEU A 83 22.09 -13.31 -41.75
N ARG A 84 21.57 -13.90 -40.67
CA ARG A 84 22.36 -14.38 -39.54
C ARG A 84 21.79 -15.69 -39.01
N TRP A 85 22.62 -16.47 -38.32
CA TRP A 85 22.14 -17.62 -37.56
C TRP A 85 21.41 -17.18 -36.30
N GLN A 86 20.33 -17.87 -35.98
CA GLN A 86 19.57 -17.74 -34.75
C GLN A 86 19.71 -19.06 -33.96
N ARG A 87 20.03 -18.97 -32.68
CA ARG A 87 20.08 -20.12 -31.76
C ARG A 87 18.95 -19.95 -30.75
N SER A 88 18.22 -21.02 -30.43
CA SER A 88 17.32 -20.99 -29.27
C SER A 88 18.11 -20.72 -27.98
N LYS A 89 17.43 -20.31 -26.90
CA LYS A 89 18.12 -20.09 -25.62
C LYS A 89 18.78 -21.37 -25.08
N GLY A 90 18.19 -22.51 -25.42
CA GLY A 90 18.56 -23.81 -24.89
C GLY A 90 18.14 -23.99 -23.43
N VAL A 91 18.45 -25.17 -22.90
CA VAL A 91 18.13 -25.56 -21.52
C VAL A 91 19.37 -26.16 -20.88
N PHE A 92 19.63 -25.84 -19.61
CA PHE A 92 20.66 -26.51 -18.84
C PHE A 92 20.10 -27.74 -18.15
N PHE A 93 20.78 -28.85 -18.35
CA PHE A 93 20.52 -30.10 -17.66
C PHE A 93 21.49 -30.24 -16.49
N PRO A 94 21.01 -30.65 -15.31
CA PRO A 94 21.89 -31.00 -14.20
C PRO A 94 22.90 -32.09 -14.62
N LEU A 95 24.17 -31.92 -14.25
CA LEU A 95 25.22 -32.92 -14.51
C LEU A 95 25.48 -33.78 -13.27
N ASP A 96 24.41 -34.17 -12.59
CA ASP A 96 24.39 -34.99 -11.36
C ASP A 96 24.03 -36.47 -11.63
N GLY A 97 23.92 -36.85 -12.92
CA GLY A 97 23.51 -38.18 -13.37
C GLY A 97 22.04 -38.28 -13.79
N SER A 98 21.25 -37.20 -13.64
CA SER A 98 19.85 -37.16 -14.10
C SER A 98 19.67 -36.85 -15.59
N PHE A 99 20.75 -36.49 -16.31
CA PHE A 99 20.68 -36.18 -17.74
C PHE A 99 20.44 -37.44 -18.57
N SER A 100 19.20 -37.64 -19.00
CA SER A 100 18.74 -38.78 -19.78
C SER A 100 17.97 -38.37 -21.06
N PRO A 101 17.74 -39.30 -22.00
CA PRO A 101 16.87 -39.03 -23.16
C PRO A 101 15.48 -38.52 -22.77
N GLU A 102 14.89 -39.03 -21.68
CA GLU A 102 13.58 -38.62 -21.18
C GLU A 102 13.62 -37.17 -20.67
N SER A 103 14.68 -36.78 -19.96
CA SER A 103 14.83 -35.38 -19.51
C SER A 103 14.90 -34.39 -20.69
N ILE A 104 15.52 -34.80 -21.80
CA ILE A 104 15.55 -34.02 -23.05
C ILE A 104 14.14 -33.92 -23.65
N ALA A 105 13.41 -35.04 -23.69
CA ALA A 105 12.05 -35.11 -24.21
C ALA A 105 11.09 -34.19 -23.42
N ASP A 106 11.19 -34.19 -22.09
CA ASP A 106 10.38 -33.35 -21.20
C ASP A 106 10.60 -31.85 -21.43
N LYS A 107 11.79 -31.48 -21.90
CA LYS A 107 12.18 -30.09 -22.20
C LYS A 107 12.23 -29.80 -23.70
N TRP A 108 11.75 -30.70 -24.55
CA TRP A 108 11.90 -30.60 -26.00
C TRP A 108 11.28 -29.32 -26.57
N THR A 109 10.11 -28.92 -26.07
CA THR A 109 9.47 -27.66 -26.45
C THR A 109 10.35 -26.45 -26.15
N GLN A 110 10.99 -26.42 -24.98
CA GLN A 110 11.86 -25.31 -24.55
C GLN A 110 13.20 -25.29 -25.30
N ILE A 111 13.77 -26.46 -25.62
CA ILE A 111 14.98 -26.57 -26.46
C ILE A 111 14.74 -25.97 -27.85
N ASN A 112 13.52 -26.15 -28.38
CA ASN A 112 13.11 -25.67 -29.70
C ASN A 112 12.38 -24.33 -29.65
N ASP A 113 12.43 -23.62 -28.52
CA ASP A 113 11.81 -22.31 -28.37
C ASP A 113 12.71 -21.20 -28.92
N PHE A 114 12.16 -20.41 -29.83
CA PHE A 114 12.83 -19.29 -30.50
C PHE A 114 12.25 -17.92 -30.11
N GLU A 115 11.39 -17.84 -29.09
CA GLU A 115 10.82 -16.58 -28.57
C GLU A 115 11.88 -15.67 -27.89
N ASP A 116 12.89 -16.25 -27.21
CA ASP A 116 14.08 -15.53 -26.71
C ASP A 116 15.39 -16.12 -27.29
N PRO A 117 15.75 -15.77 -28.53
CA PRO A 117 16.91 -16.36 -29.20
C PRO A 117 18.24 -15.66 -28.86
N ASP A 118 19.32 -16.41 -28.97
CA ASP A 118 20.69 -15.91 -28.94
C ASP A 118 21.28 -15.77 -30.36
N TYR A 119 22.20 -14.81 -30.52
CA TYR A 119 22.90 -14.52 -31.78
C TYR A 119 24.42 -14.51 -31.59
N PRO A 120 25.06 -15.69 -31.40
CA PRO A 120 26.49 -15.75 -31.16
C PRO A 120 27.27 -15.27 -32.39
N THR A 121 28.09 -14.24 -32.21
CA THR A 121 28.90 -13.62 -33.27
C THR A 121 30.36 -14.12 -33.29
N SER A 122 30.71 -15.04 -32.39
CA SER A 122 32.04 -15.66 -32.34
C SER A 122 31.97 -17.07 -31.77
N ALA A 123 33.03 -17.87 -32.00
CA ALA A 123 33.16 -19.17 -31.37
C ALA A 123 33.12 -19.07 -29.84
N MET A 124 33.80 -18.07 -29.24
CA MET A 124 33.76 -17.85 -27.78
C MET A 124 32.34 -17.57 -27.28
N ALA A 125 31.61 -16.66 -27.94
CA ALA A 125 30.21 -16.37 -27.62
C ALA A 125 29.28 -17.61 -27.77
N ALA A 126 29.61 -18.53 -28.67
CA ALA A 126 28.88 -19.79 -28.79
C ALA A 126 29.10 -20.71 -27.59
N PHE A 127 30.27 -20.68 -26.95
CA PHE A 127 30.63 -21.47 -25.77
C PHE A 127 30.20 -20.85 -24.43
N ASP A 128 29.74 -19.61 -24.39
CA ASP A 128 29.34 -18.92 -23.16
C ASP A 128 28.27 -19.69 -22.35
N PRO A 129 27.19 -20.23 -22.93
CA PRO A 129 26.20 -20.99 -22.17
C PRO A 129 26.78 -22.26 -21.55
N ILE A 130 27.67 -22.96 -22.26
CA ILE A 130 28.33 -24.18 -21.77
C ILE A 130 29.23 -23.82 -20.58
N THR A 131 30.01 -22.74 -20.71
CA THR A 131 30.89 -22.27 -19.64
C THR A 131 30.09 -21.77 -18.44
N ALA A 132 28.95 -21.13 -18.66
CA ALA A 132 28.03 -20.71 -17.60
C ALA A 132 27.45 -21.93 -16.86
N ASN A 133 27.02 -22.97 -17.57
CA ASN A 133 26.53 -24.21 -16.98
C ASN A 133 27.62 -24.96 -16.18
N LEU A 134 28.86 -24.98 -16.69
CA LEU A 134 30.00 -25.57 -15.98
C LEU A 134 30.38 -24.76 -14.74
N LYS A 135 30.33 -23.43 -14.79
CA LYS A 135 30.56 -22.57 -13.61
C LYS A 135 29.47 -22.73 -12.55
N SER A 136 28.22 -23.03 -12.95
CA SER A 136 27.14 -23.31 -12.01
C SER A 136 27.27 -24.64 -11.28
N LEU A 137 28.15 -25.56 -11.70
CA LEU A 137 28.44 -26.80 -10.96
C LEU A 137 29.18 -26.56 -9.63
N GLY A 138 29.83 -25.40 -9.47
CA GLY A 138 30.56 -25.01 -8.26
C GLY A 138 29.99 -23.75 -7.58
N ALA A 139 28.94 -23.16 -8.12
CA ALA A 139 28.28 -21.99 -7.56
C ALA A 139 27.03 -22.42 -6.78
N LYS A 140 26.77 -21.78 -5.63
CA LYS A 140 25.46 -21.89 -4.98
C LYS A 140 24.37 -21.52 -6.00
N PRO A 141 23.23 -22.23 -6.04
CA PRO A 141 22.22 -22.07 -7.08
C PRO A 141 21.76 -20.60 -7.19
N LYS A 142 21.66 -20.10 -8.42
CA LYS A 142 20.99 -18.82 -8.67
C LYS A 142 19.52 -18.96 -8.32
N THR A 143 19.05 -18.07 -7.45
CA THR A 143 17.64 -17.91 -7.15
C THR A 143 16.99 -17.08 -8.26
N GLY A 144 16.04 -17.65 -9.00
CA GLY A 144 15.30 -17.00 -10.08
C GLY A 144 14.74 -17.97 -11.13
N ASN A 145 13.72 -17.55 -11.87
CA ASN A 145 13.18 -18.23 -13.06
C ASN A 145 12.75 -17.17 -14.12
N GLU A 146 12.05 -17.57 -15.17
CA GLU A 146 11.58 -16.63 -16.23
C GLU A 146 10.59 -15.56 -15.72
N TYR A 147 9.95 -15.80 -14.57
CA TYR A 147 8.95 -14.95 -13.94
C TYR A 147 9.49 -14.11 -12.79
N VAL A 148 10.51 -14.62 -12.08
CA VAL A 148 11.06 -14.03 -10.85
C VAL A 148 12.57 -13.87 -10.98
N ASP A 149 13.04 -12.63 -10.96
CA ASP A 149 14.44 -12.23 -10.87
C ASP A 149 14.63 -11.44 -9.57
N LEU A 150 15.13 -12.12 -8.54
CA LEU A 150 15.24 -11.55 -7.19
C LEU A 150 16.20 -10.36 -7.13
N ASP A 151 17.26 -10.35 -7.95
CA ASP A 151 18.24 -9.26 -7.98
C ASP A 151 17.63 -7.94 -8.48
N LYS A 152 16.56 -8.02 -9.28
CA LYS A 152 15.84 -6.84 -9.78
C LYS A 152 14.63 -6.47 -8.92
N ALA A 153 13.93 -7.47 -8.38
CA ALA A 153 12.66 -7.27 -7.72
C ALA A 153 12.82 -6.96 -6.22
N LEU A 154 13.71 -7.67 -5.52
CA LEU A 154 13.85 -7.52 -4.07
C LEU A 154 14.45 -6.15 -3.74
N GLY A 155 13.81 -5.42 -2.83
CA GLY A 155 14.22 -4.07 -2.45
C GLY A 155 13.81 -2.99 -3.45
N TYR A 156 13.15 -3.33 -4.56
CA TYR A 156 12.65 -2.34 -5.52
C TYR A 156 11.68 -1.37 -4.85
N GLU A 157 11.94 -0.07 -4.99
CA GLU A 157 11.09 1.01 -4.50
C GLU A 157 10.10 1.45 -5.59
N LEU A 158 8.83 1.46 -5.24
CA LEU A 158 7.76 1.91 -6.14
C LEU A 158 7.72 3.45 -6.14
N ALA A 159 7.25 4.04 -7.24
CA ALA A 159 7.14 5.48 -7.35
C ALA A 159 6.10 6.01 -6.33
N PRO A 160 6.45 6.96 -5.45
CA PRO A 160 5.54 7.45 -4.42
C PRO A 160 4.28 8.06 -5.02
N ARG A 161 3.14 7.92 -4.32
CA ARG A 161 1.88 8.57 -4.70
C ARG A 161 1.21 9.22 -3.51
N ASP A 162 0.54 10.33 -3.78
CA ASP A 162 -0.23 11.08 -2.79
C ASP A 162 -1.72 10.77 -2.88
N MET A 163 -2.42 10.87 -1.76
CA MET A 163 -3.87 11.03 -1.73
C MET A 163 -4.29 12.10 -0.75
N VAL A 164 -5.46 12.67 -0.99
CA VAL A 164 -6.13 13.56 -0.05
C VAL A 164 -7.41 12.86 0.38
N TYR A 165 -7.70 12.91 1.68
CA TYR A 165 -8.97 12.44 2.21
C TYR A 165 -9.58 13.47 3.18
N THR A 166 -10.89 13.36 3.33
CA THR A 166 -11.71 14.22 4.18
C THR A 166 -12.61 13.40 5.09
N GLU A 167 -13.36 14.07 5.97
CA GLU A 167 -14.37 13.46 6.85
C GLU A 167 -15.41 12.65 6.06
N LYS A 168 -15.72 13.07 4.82
CA LYS A 168 -16.59 12.34 3.90
C LYS A 168 -16.04 10.96 3.56
N ASP A 169 -14.74 10.86 3.26
CA ASP A 169 -14.10 9.61 2.87
C ASP A 169 -13.99 8.66 4.07
N LEU A 170 -13.70 9.22 5.26
CA LEU A 170 -13.71 8.50 6.53
C LEU A 170 -15.09 7.93 6.85
N SER A 171 -16.14 8.74 6.71
CA SER A 171 -17.53 8.32 6.94
C SER A 171 -17.98 7.25 5.96
N LEU A 172 -17.65 7.42 4.67
CA LEU A 172 -17.96 6.45 3.63
C LEU A 172 -17.24 5.12 3.89
N TYR A 173 -15.99 5.15 4.34
CA TYR A 173 -15.26 3.95 4.73
C TYR A 173 -15.91 3.26 5.93
N ALA A 174 -16.23 3.99 7.00
CA ALA A 174 -16.87 3.44 8.19
C ALA A 174 -18.18 2.73 7.86
N LEU A 175 -19.07 3.37 7.07
CA LEU A 175 -20.30 2.76 6.57
C LEU A 175 -20.01 1.49 5.73
N SER A 176 -19.00 1.56 4.87
CA SER A 176 -18.64 0.45 3.98
C SER A 176 -18.05 -0.77 4.68
N ILE A 177 -17.65 -0.63 5.94
CA ILE A 177 -17.24 -1.77 6.78
C ILE A 177 -18.32 -2.15 7.78
N GLY A 178 -19.49 -1.50 7.80
CA GLY A 178 -20.64 -1.87 8.64
C GLY A 178 -20.84 -1.02 9.91
N ALA A 179 -20.10 0.08 10.09
CA ALA A 179 -20.36 1.00 11.19
C ALA A 179 -21.75 1.65 11.05
N ALA A 180 -22.35 2.00 12.19
CA ALA A 180 -23.68 2.64 12.27
C ALA A 180 -24.81 1.88 11.53
N ALA A 181 -24.75 0.54 11.54
CA ALA A 181 -25.82 -0.32 11.03
C ALA A 181 -27.16 -0.03 11.73
N ASP A 182 -27.11 0.22 13.05
CA ASP A 182 -28.17 0.92 13.76
C ASP A 182 -27.86 2.43 13.76
N PRO A 183 -28.61 3.25 13.00
CA PRO A 183 -28.38 4.70 12.94
C PRO A 183 -28.76 5.43 14.25
N LEU A 184 -29.27 4.71 15.25
CA LEU A 184 -29.59 5.24 16.57
C LEU A 184 -28.51 4.96 17.61
N ASP A 185 -27.48 4.16 17.31
CA ASP A 185 -26.37 3.86 18.23
C ASP A 185 -25.39 5.05 18.27
N PRO A 186 -25.40 5.86 19.35
CA PRO A 186 -24.52 7.03 19.43
C PRO A 186 -23.03 6.65 19.48
N SER A 187 -22.71 5.42 19.93
CA SER A 187 -21.34 4.93 20.01
C SER A 187 -20.73 4.65 18.64
N GLU A 188 -21.57 4.41 17.62
CA GLU A 188 -21.17 4.15 16.23
C GLU A 188 -21.28 5.41 15.37
N LEU A 189 -22.25 6.29 15.63
CA LEU A 189 -22.45 7.53 14.88
C LEU A 189 -21.20 8.43 14.88
N LYS A 190 -20.30 8.31 15.85
CA LYS A 190 -19.03 9.05 15.88
C LYS A 190 -18.12 8.78 14.67
N PHE A 191 -18.33 7.67 13.96
CA PHE A 191 -17.57 7.31 12.76
C PHE A 191 -18.22 7.79 11.46
N THR A 192 -19.47 8.25 11.49
CA THR A 192 -20.27 8.55 10.28
C THR A 192 -20.96 9.92 10.32
N TYR A 193 -20.89 10.63 11.44
CA TYR A 193 -21.51 11.93 11.62
C TYR A 193 -20.50 12.93 12.20
N GLU A 194 -20.10 13.90 11.38
CA GLU A 194 -19.08 14.90 11.65
C GLU A 194 -19.43 15.85 12.81
N LEU A 195 -20.72 16.00 13.12
CA LEU A 195 -21.20 16.82 14.25
C LEU A 195 -21.63 15.98 15.47
N ASN A 196 -21.12 14.75 15.61
CA ASN A 196 -21.40 13.91 16.78
C ASN A 196 -20.97 14.62 18.08
N GLN A 197 -21.82 14.58 19.11
CA GLN A 197 -21.59 15.28 20.38
C GLN A 197 -20.37 14.75 21.14
N SER A 198 -20.00 13.47 20.95
CA SER A 198 -18.81 12.85 21.53
C SER A 198 -17.54 13.06 20.69
N GLY A 199 -17.65 13.82 19.58
CA GLY A 199 -16.57 14.06 18.62
C GLY A 199 -16.59 13.07 17.45
N PHE A 200 -16.25 13.57 16.26
CA PHE A 200 -16.06 12.74 15.07
C PHE A 200 -14.70 12.04 15.11
N ALA A 201 -14.65 10.78 14.68
CA ALA A 201 -13.44 9.99 14.66
C ALA A 201 -13.29 9.15 13.39
N ALA A 202 -12.07 9.05 12.90
CA ALA A 202 -11.71 8.12 11.84
C ALA A 202 -11.69 6.68 12.39
N PHE A 203 -12.30 5.73 11.68
CA PHE A 203 -12.13 4.32 12.06
C PHE A 203 -10.70 3.85 11.70
N PRO A 204 -9.95 3.20 12.62
CA PRO A 204 -8.50 2.99 12.47
C PRO A 204 -8.07 2.25 11.19
N THR A 205 -8.87 1.26 10.76
CA THR A 205 -8.53 0.47 9.58
C THR A 205 -8.63 1.23 8.26
N PHE A 206 -9.09 2.49 8.23
CA PHE A 206 -8.99 3.34 7.04
C PHE A 206 -7.55 3.45 6.52
N GLY A 207 -6.54 3.28 7.39
CA GLY A 207 -5.12 3.24 6.99
C GLY A 207 -4.76 2.12 6.00
N VAL A 208 -5.59 1.09 5.80
CA VAL A 208 -5.38 0.07 4.73
C VAL A 208 -5.77 0.56 3.34
N THR A 209 -6.41 1.72 3.24
CA THR A 209 -6.73 2.32 1.93
C THR A 209 -5.49 2.93 1.28
N PHE A 210 -4.48 3.32 2.08
CA PHE A 210 -3.31 4.03 1.57
C PHE A 210 -2.51 3.25 0.52
N PRO A 211 -2.21 1.95 0.71
CA PRO A 211 -1.52 1.14 -0.29
C PRO A 211 -2.22 1.06 -1.67
N PHE A 212 -3.54 1.22 -1.76
CA PHE A 212 -4.24 1.13 -3.06
C PHE A 212 -3.86 2.24 -4.04
N THR A 213 -3.25 3.33 -3.55
CA THR A 213 -2.69 4.35 -4.43
C THR A 213 -1.46 3.90 -5.19
N ILE A 214 -0.72 2.90 -4.71
CA ILE A 214 0.60 2.54 -5.26
C ILE A 214 0.69 1.09 -5.75
N LEU A 215 -0.17 0.19 -5.24
CA LEU A 215 -0.10 -1.26 -5.52
C LEU A 215 -0.39 -1.64 -6.99
N ASP A 216 -1.00 -0.79 -7.79
CA ASP A 216 -1.15 -1.01 -9.24
C ASP A 216 0.21 -1.09 -9.96
N GLN A 217 1.26 -0.47 -9.39
CA GLN A 217 2.62 -0.52 -9.94
C GLN A 217 3.29 -1.89 -9.77
N ILE A 218 2.73 -2.81 -8.97
CA ILE A 218 3.31 -4.16 -8.77
C ILE A 218 3.47 -4.91 -10.10
N GLY A 219 2.55 -4.72 -11.05
CA GLY A 219 2.65 -5.32 -12.38
C GLY A 219 3.83 -4.81 -13.23
N SER A 220 4.47 -3.73 -12.82
CA SER A 220 5.60 -3.08 -13.52
C SER A 220 6.93 -3.25 -12.79
N VAL A 221 6.97 -4.00 -11.68
CA VAL A 221 8.19 -4.22 -10.89
C VAL A 221 9.22 -5.00 -11.73
N PRO A 222 10.43 -4.47 -11.94
CA PRO A 222 11.50 -5.17 -12.64
C PRO A 222 11.78 -6.52 -11.98
N GLY A 223 11.81 -7.59 -12.78
CA GLY A 223 12.06 -8.94 -12.28
C GLY A 223 10.83 -9.66 -11.74
N LEU A 224 9.63 -9.09 -11.82
CA LEU A 224 8.37 -9.82 -11.64
C LEU A 224 7.57 -9.80 -12.94
N LYS A 225 7.26 -10.98 -13.48
CA LYS A 225 6.37 -11.16 -14.63
C LYS A 225 5.28 -12.13 -14.26
N PHE A 226 4.02 -11.70 -14.30
CA PHE A 226 2.88 -12.55 -13.97
C PHE A 226 1.59 -12.01 -14.60
N ASN A 227 0.59 -12.88 -14.72
CA ASN A 227 -0.76 -12.46 -15.07
C ASN A 227 -1.45 -11.86 -13.82
N PRO A 228 -1.93 -10.61 -13.84
CA PRO A 228 -2.63 -10.00 -12.71
C PRO A 228 -3.80 -10.82 -12.15
N MET A 229 -4.47 -11.63 -12.97
CA MET A 229 -5.54 -12.53 -12.53
C MET A 229 -5.08 -13.67 -11.61
N MET A 230 -3.77 -13.93 -11.54
CA MET A 230 -3.17 -14.95 -10.68
C MET A 230 -2.75 -14.41 -9.31
N LEU A 231 -2.85 -13.09 -9.10
CA LEU A 231 -2.48 -12.38 -7.89
C LEU A 231 -3.60 -12.47 -6.86
N LEU A 232 -3.29 -12.97 -5.67
CA LEU A 232 -4.20 -13.04 -4.53
C LEU A 232 -3.63 -12.24 -3.37
N HIS A 233 -4.51 -11.55 -2.64
CA HIS A 233 -4.14 -10.92 -1.38
C HIS A 233 -4.19 -11.97 -0.26
N GLY A 234 -3.03 -12.36 0.27
CA GLY A 234 -2.89 -13.47 1.23
C GLY A 234 -3.00 -13.05 2.69
N GLU A 235 -2.26 -12.01 3.09
CA GLU A 235 -2.17 -11.52 4.47
C GLU A 235 -2.08 -9.99 4.47
N GLN A 236 -2.59 -9.38 5.53
CA GLN A 236 -2.51 -7.93 5.74
C GLN A 236 -2.02 -7.66 7.16
N TYR A 237 -1.08 -6.72 7.28
CA TYR A 237 -0.73 -6.06 8.53
C TYR A 237 -0.94 -4.55 8.37
N LEU A 238 -1.56 -3.93 9.37
CA LEU A 238 -1.65 -2.48 9.51
C LEU A 238 -1.20 -2.10 10.92
N GLU A 239 -0.37 -1.09 11.03
CA GLU A 239 -0.04 -0.41 12.27
C GLU A 239 -0.23 1.09 12.10
N LEU A 240 -0.94 1.70 13.04
CA LEU A 240 -1.03 3.15 13.13
C LEU A 240 0.03 3.64 14.13
N LYS A 241 0.80 4.64 13.72
CA LYS A 241 1.77 5.29 14.61
C LYS A 241 1.11 6.31 15.53
N ARG A 242 -0.09 6.76 15.15
CA ARG A 242 -0.96 7.68 15.88
C ARG A 242 -2.38 7.61 15.30
N PRO A 243 -3.40 8.13 16.00
CA PRO A 243 -4.74 8.27 15.44
C PRO A 243 -4.73 9.02 14.09
N LEU A 244 -5.58 8.58 13.17
CA LEU A 244 -5.70 9.18 11.85
C LEU A 244 -6.22 10.62 11.95
N PRO A 245 -5.59 11.60 11.28
CA PRO A 245 -6.17 12.92 11.12
C PRO A 245 -7.56 12.85 10.46
N LEU A 246 -8.44 13.82 10.72
CA LEU A 246 -9.78 13.85 10.10
C LEU A 246 -9.77 14.34 8.65
N THR A 247 -8.71 15.07 8.28
CA THR A 247 -8.38 15.49 6.92
C THR A 247 -6.87 15.48 6.79
N ALA A 248 -6.31 14.91 5.72
CA ALA A 248 -4.87 14.96 5.48
C ALA A 248 -4.53 14.78 4.00
N THR A 249 -3.33 15.22 3.64
CA THR A 249 -2.63 14.73 2.45
C THR A 249 -1.64 13.66 2.91
N ILE A 250 -1.74 12.46 2.34
CA ILE A 250 -0.91 11.31 2.69
C ILE A 250 -0.03 10.96 1.51
N THR A 251 1.29 11.02 1.71
CA THR A 251 2.29 10.50 0.76
C THR A 251 2.61 9.06 1.11
N THR A 252 2.43 8.16 0.14
CA THR A 252 2.62 6.72 0.29
C THR A 252 3.88 6.29 -0.47
N ASN A 253 4.79 5.64 0.25
CA ASN A 253 6.00 5.01 -0.29
C ASN A 253 5.91 3.50 -0.11
N ALA A 254 6.37 2.72 -1.08
CA ALA A 254 6.35 1.27 -0.98
C ALA A 254 7.64 0.64 -1.50
N LYS A 255 8.00 -0.51 -0.94
CA LYS A 255 9.12 -1.33 -1.42
C LYS A 255 8.79 -2.81 -1.39
N ILE A 256 9.39 -3.57 -2.29
CA ILE A 256 9.35 -5.03 -2.25
C ILE A 256 10.27 -5.51 -1.13
N ALA A 257 9.69 -5.82 0.03
CA ALA A 257 10.43 -6.12 1.24
C ALA A 257 11.02 -7.54 1.25
N GLN A 258 10.24 -8.52 0.78
CA GLN A 258 10.62 -9.94 0.74
C GLN A 258 9.91 -10.65 -0.42
N ILE A 259 10.54 -11.69 -0.97
CA ILE A 259 9.94 -12.58 -1.97
C ILE A 259 10.29 -14.02 -1.58
N TYR A 260 9.29 -14.85 -1.32
CA TYR A 260 9.46 -16.24 -0.93
C TYR A 260 8.93 -17.22 -1.97
N ASP A 261 9.63 -18.34 -2.13
CA ASP A 261 9.24 -19.41 -3.03
C ASP A 261 8.36 -20.43 -2.31
N LYS A 262 7.07 -20.46 -2.63
CA LYS A 262 6.12 -21.44 -2.06
C LYS A 262 5.93 -22.67 -2.97
N GLY A 263 6.79 -22.85 -3.96
CA GLY A 263 6.74 -23.90 -4.98
C GLY A 263 5.62 -23.69 -5.99
N SER A 264 4.38 -23.64 -5.54
CA SER A 264 3.20 -23.38 -6.38
C SER A 264 3.03 -21.91 -6.81
N GLY A 265 3.81 -21.00 -6.25
CA GLY A 265 3.73 -19.56 -6.49
C GLY A 265 4.79 -18.78 -5.71
N ALA A 266 4.85 -17.47 -5.93
CA ALA A 266 5.68 -16.55 -5.15
C ALA A 266 4.84 -15.82 -4.11
N LEU A 267 5.37 -15.66 -2.90
CA LEU A 267 4.80 -14.82 -1.85
C LEU A 267 5.62 -13.53 -1.77
N VAL A 268 5.03 -12.41 -2.18
CA VAL A 268 5.68 -11.10 -2.21
C VAL A 268 5.16 -10.27 -1.04
N TYR A 269 6.06 -9.81 -0.18
CA TYR A 269 5.74 -8.82 0.85
C TYR A 269 6.10 -7.44 0.35
N VAL A 270 5.12 -6.54 0.43
CA VAL A 270 5.27 -5.13 0.10
C VAL A 270 5.14 -4.35 1.40
N ASP A 271 6.22 -3.67 1.80
CA ASP A 271 6.19 -2.75 2.93
C ASP A 271 5.79 -1.38 2.41
N VAL A 272 4.81 -0.76 3.06
CA VAL A 272 4.23 0.52 2.66
C VAL A 272 4.24 1.46 3.85
N VAL A 273 4.89 2.61 3.69
CA VAL A 273 4.99 3.67 4.69
C VAL A 273 4.18 4.87 4.20
N SER A 274 3.25 5.34 5.01
CA SER A 274 2.38 6.47 4.70
C SER A 274 2.64 7.61 5.68
N SER A 275 2.99 8.79 5.17
CA SER A 275 3.35 9.96 5.97
C SER A 275 2.45 11.15 5.64
N ASP A 276 2.27 12.06 6.61
CA ASP A 276 1.53 13.31 6.41
C ASP A 276 2.34 14.38 5.65
N GLU A 277 1.73 15.54 5.39
CA GLU A 277 2.40 16.65 4.70
C GLU A 277 3.65 17.21 5.42
N LYS A 278 3.86 16.85 6.70
CA LYS A 278 5.03 17.22 7.49
C LYS A 278 6.12 16.14 7.47
N GLY A 279 5.88 15.04 6.78
CA GLY A 279 6.77 13.88 6.70
C GLY A 279 6.70 12.95 7.90
N ALA A 280 5.76 13.16 8.83
CA ALA A 280 5.60 12.28 9.98
C ALA A 280 4.81 11.02 9.59
N GLU A 281 5.35 9.85 9.92
CA GLU A 281 4.69 8.57 9.64
C GLU A 281 3.33 8.48 10.35
N VAL A 282 2.31 8.11 9.58
CA VAL A 282 0.93 7.93 10.05
C VAL A 282 0.62 6.44 10.17
N ALA A 283 0.94 5.67 9.13
CA ALA A 283 0.65 4.26 9.07
C ALA A 283 1.74 3.46 8.37
N PHE A 284 1.97 2.26 8.88
CA PHE A 284 2.74 1.22 8.21
C PHE A 284 1.81 0.08 7.81
N ASN A 285 1.87 -0.32 6.55
CA ASN A 285 1.19 -1.50 6.05
C ASN A 285 2.23 -2.52 5.55
N ARG A 286 2.00 -3.80 5.83
CA ARG A 286 2.65 -4.89 5.10
C ARG A 286 1.59 -5.69 4.38
N VAL A 287 1.67 -5.67 3.06
CA VAL A 287 0.74 -6.34 2.15
C VAL A 287 1.40 -7.62 1.65
N SER A 288 0.71 -8.75 1.78
CA SER A 288 1.18 -10.02 1.25
C SER A 288 0.42 -10.40 -0.01
N LEU A 289 1.15 -10.52 -1.11
CA LEU A 289 0.64 -10.89 -2.42
C LEU A 289 1.12 -12.29 -2.76
N PHE A 290 0.19 -13.23 -2.92
CA PHE A 290 0.48 -14.57 -3.40
C PHE A 290 0.22 -14.66 -4.90
N ILE A 291 1.27 -14.84 -5.68
CA ILE A 291 1.21 -14.90 -7.13
C ILE A 291 1.35 -16.36 -7.57
N ARG A 292 0.24 -16.93 -8.02
CA ARG A 292 0.16 -18.34 -8.39
C ARG A 292 0.92 -18.61 -9.69
N GLY A 293 1.55 -19.79 -9.78
CA GLY A 293 2.18 -20.29 -11.00
C GLY A 293 3.62 -19.84 -11.24
N ILE A 294 4.12 -18.85 -10.49
CA ILE A 294 5.47 -18.30 -10.70
C ILE A 294 6.52 -18.80 -9.70
N GLY A 295 6.20 -19.83 -8.91
CA GLY A 295 7.11 -20.43 -7.92
C GLY A 295 8.20 -21.32 -8.54
N ASN A 296 8.90 -22.10 -7.71
CA ASN A 296 10.05 -22.93 -8.07
C ASN A 296 11.22 -22.14 -8.68
N PHE A 297 11.44 -20.92 -8.20
CA PHE A 297 12.61 -20.09 -8.52
C PHE A 297 13.77 -20.31 -7.55
N GLY A 298 13.65 -21.23 -6.59
CA GLY A 298 14.73 -21.60 -5.68
C GLY A 298 15.01 -20.60 -4.57
N GLY A 299 14.10 -19.66 -4.31
CA GLY A 299 14.18 -18.73 -3.17
C GLY A 299 13.89 -19.41 -1.83
N GLU A 300 14.07 -18.67 -0.73
CA GLU A 300 13.69 -19.17 0.58
C GLU A 300 12.18 -19.45 0.63
N ARG A 301 11.77 -20.52 1.31
CA ARG A 301 10.34 -20.83 1.48
C ARG A 301 9.60 -19.81 2.34
N GLY A 302 10.34 -18.97 3.08
CA GLY A 302 9.80 -18.00 4.02
C GLY A 302 9.13 -18.66 5.23
N PRO A 303 8.60 -17.83 6.14
CA PRO A 303 7.97 -18.34 7.36
C PRO A 303 6.75 -19.22 7.02
N SER A 304 6.61 -20.30 7.79
CA SER A 304 5.42 -21.15 7.85
C SER A 304 4.81 -20.99 9.24
N SER A 305 4.13 -19.88 9.48
CA SER A 305 3.76 -19.50 10.83
C SER A 305 2.37 -19.99 11.22
N LYS A 306 2.33 -20.91 12.20
CA LYS A 306 1.21 -21.10 13.13
C LYS A 306 1.23 -19.99 14.18
N ILE A 307 1.07 -18.74 13.75
CA ILE A 307 1.02 -17.56 14.64
C ILE A 307 -0.43 -17.17 14.89
N ASN A 308 -0.70 -16.57 16.05
CA ASN A 308 -2.01 -16.03 16.42
C ASN A 308 -3.14 -17.05 16.21
N LEU A 309 -2.88 -18.30 16.55
CA LEU A 309 -3.89 -19.34 16.49
C LEU A 309 -4.87 -19.13 17.66
N PRO A 310 -6.18 -19.29 17.44
CA PRO A 310 -7.15 -19.32 18.53
C PRO A 310 -6.72 -20.31 19.62
N PRO A 311 -6.74 -19.91 20.90
CA PRO A 311 -6.43 -20.80 22.00
C PRO A 311 -7.48 -21.92 22.09
N GLN A 312 -7.13 -23.04 22.72
CA GLN A 312 -8.01 -24.21 22.88
C GLN A 312 -9.01 -23.99 24.04
N ARG A 313 -9.81 -22.93 23.94
CA ARG A 313 -10.87 -22.52 24.89
C ARG A 313 -11.97 -21.78 24.15
N GLU A 314 -13.15 -21.65 24.77
CA GLU A 314 -14.25 -20.86 24.21
C GLU A 314 -13.84 -19.37 24.00
N PRO A 315 -14.39 -18.68 22.99
CA PRO A 315 -14.17 -17.25 22.80
C PRO A 315 -14.65 -16.44 24.00
N ASP A 316 -13.92 -15.39 24.35
CA ASP A 316 -14.32 -14.43 25.40
C ASP A 316 -15.45 -13.52 24.90
N ALA A 317 -15.47 -13.24 23.60
CA ALA A 317 -16.55 -12.51 22.95
C ALA A 317 -16.82 -13.05 21.54
N ILE A 318 -18.07 -12.98 21.13
CA ILE A 318 -18.54 -13.31 19.78
C ILE A 318 -19.36 -12.14 19.27
N HIS A 319 -19.05 -11.64 18.09
CA HIS A 319 -19.79 -10.58 17.42
C HIS A 319 -20.32 -11.08 16.07
N GLN A 320 -21.55 -10.68 15.73
CA GLN A 320 -22.17 -11.03 14.46
C GLN A 320 -22.49 -9.77 13.69
N ASP A 321 -22.10 -9.75 12.42
CA ASP A 321 -22.40 -8.68 11.48
C ASP A 321 -23.01 -9.27 10.21
N LEU A 322 -24.20 -8.82 9.85
CA LEU A 322 -24.79 -9.13 8.54
C LEU A 322 -24.23 -8.17 7.49
N THR A 323 -23.56 -8.68 6.47
CA THR A 323 -23.14 -7.85 5.34
C THR A 323 -24.32 -7.55 4.42
N ASN A 324 -24.34 -6.38 3.78
CA ASN A 324 -25.36 -6.08 2.79
C ASN A 324 -25.10 -6.82 1.46
N GLU A 325 -26.15 -7.11 0.69
CA GLU A 325 -26.03 -7.66 -0.67
C GLU A 325 -25.18 -6.78 -1.60
N ASN A 326 -25.18 -5.46 -1.37
CA ASN A 326 -24.39 -4.49 -2.12
C ASN A 326 -23.09 -4.05 -1.40
N GLN A 327 -22.66 -4.76 -0.34
CA GLN A 327 -21.53 -4.34 0.50
C GLN A 327 -20.24 -4.12 -0.30
N ALA A 328 -19.94 -5.02 -1.23
CA ALA A 328 -18.76 -4.92 -2.10
C ALA A 328 -18.81 -3.69 -3.01
N LEU A 329 -20.01 -3.30 -3.48
CA LEU A 329 -20.22 -2.12 -4.31
C LEU A 329 -20.03 -0.83 -3.52
N LEU A 330 -20.34 -0.82 -2.23
CA LEU A 330 -20.07 0.29 -1.34
C LEU A 330 -18.57 0.38 -1.00
N TYR A 331 -17.96 -0.73 -0.58
CA TYR A 331 -16.56 -0.78 -0.16
C TYR A 331 -15.56 -0.40 -1.25
N ARG A 332 -15.80 -0.78 -2.52
CA ARG A 332 -14.93 -0.35 -3.63
C ARG A 332 -14.89 1.17 -3.85
N LEU A 333 -15.91 1.90 -3.39
CA LEU A 333 -15.96 3.36 -3.51
C LEU A 333 -15.14 4.04 -2.43
N SER A 334 -15.09 3.48 -1.22
CA SER A 334 -14.33 4.02 -0.08
C SER A 334 -12.86 3.60 -0.09
N SER A 335 -12.55 2.36 -0.48
CA SER A 335 -11.20 1.81 -0.37
C SER A 335 -10.29 2.14 -1.54
N GLY A 336 -10.86 2.51 -2.69
CA GLY A 336 -10.13 2.64 -3.95
C GLY A 336 -9.90 1.30 -4.67
N ASP A 337 -10.25 0.16 -4.08
CA ASP A 337 -10.12 -1.15 -4.74
C ASP A 337 -11.22 -1.34 -5.80
N ARG A 338 -10.87 -1.06 -7.05
CA ARG A 338 -11.76 -1.16 -8.22
C ARG A 338 -11.71 -2.51 -8.93
N ASN A 339 -11.11 -3.55 -8.33
CA ASN A 339 -11.00 -4.87 -8.96
C ASN A 339 -12.39 -5.41 -9.36
N PRO A 340 -12.59 -5.78 -10.64
CA PRO A 340 -13.89 -6.23 -11.13
C PRO A 340 -14.36 -7.54 -10.50
N LEU A 341 -13.47 -8.33 -9.87
CA LEU A 341 -13.83 -9.55 -9.13
C LEU A 341 -14.94 -9.31 -8.08
N HIS A 342 -15.03 -8.09 -7.57
CA HIS A 342 -15.97 -7.69 -6.51
C HIS A 342 -17.25 -7.03 -7.04
N ALA A 343 -17.43 -6.91 -8.35
CA ALA A 343 -18.58 -6.20 -8.93
C ALA A 343 -19.15 -6.86 -10.20
N ASP A 344 -18.32 -7.46 -11.03
CA ASP A 344 -18.72 -8.03 -12.33
C ASP A 344 -18.86 -9.56 -12.23
N PRO A 345 -20.07 -10.12 -12.42
CA PRO A 345 -20.30 -11.56 -12.38
C PRO A 345 -19.46 -12.36 -13.38
N ALA A 346 -19.20 -11.83 -14.59
CA ALA A 346 -18.39 -12.52 -15.58
C ALA A 346 -16.94 -12.62 -15.14
N MET A 347 -16.40 -11.55 -14.53
CA MET A 347 -15.04 -11.55 -13.98
C MET A 347 -14.92 -12.42 -12.74
N ALA A 348 -15.94 -12.46 -11.89
CA ALA A 348 -16.01 -13.39 -10.76
C ALA A 348 -15.97 -14.86 -11.21
N ALA A 349 -16.76 -15.20 -12.25
CA ALA A 349 -16.78 -16.53 -12.83
C ALA A 349 -15.41 -16.93 -13.43
N ILE A 350 -14.72 -16.01 -14.12
CA ILE A 350 -13.33 -16.23 -14.58
C ILE A 350 -12.38 -16.49 -13.41
N GLY A 351 -12.60 -15.82 -12.27
CA GLY A 351 -11.87 -16.05 -11.03
C GLY A 351 -12.18 -17.37 -10.33
N GLY A 352 -13.18 -18.12 -10.80
CA GLY A 352 -13.62 -19.39 -10.23
C GLY A 352 -14.65 -19.24 -9.10
N PHE A 353 -15.40 -18.13 -9.06
CA PHE A 353 -16.45 -17.89 -8.07
C PHE A 353 -17.83 -17.85 -8.72
N ASP A 354 -18.85 -18.33 -8.02
CA ASP A 354 -20.23 -18.39 -8.52
C ASP A 354 -20.87 -17.00 -8.69
N LYS A 355 -20.42 -16.02 -7.89
CA LYS A 355 -20.84 -14.61 -7.93
C LYS A 355 -19.72 -13.71 -7.37
N PRO A 356 -19.79 -12.38 -7.55
CA PRO A 356 -18.80 -11.48 -6.98
C PRO A 356 -18.61 -11.68 -5.47
N ILE A 357 -17.36 -11.73 -5.04
CA ILE A 357 -17.00 -11.90 -3.62
C ILE A 357 -16.77 -10.55 -2.95
N LEU A 358 -16.97 -10.48 -1.65
CA LEU A 358 -16.63 -9.32 -0.84
C LEU A 358 -15.11 -9.19 -0.74
N HIS A 359 -14.62 -7.95 -0.70
CA HIS A 359 -13.20 -7.67 -0.47
C HIS A 359 -12.75 -8.25 0.87
N GLY A 360 -11.60 -8.94 0.89
CA GLY A 360 -11.00 -9.41 2.14
C GLY A 360 -10.79 -8.28 3.15
N LEU A 361 -10.35 -7.10 2.67
CA LEU A 361 -10.16 -5.92 3.50
C LEU A 361 -11.45 -5.29 4.02
N CYS A 362 -12.60 -5.56 3.40
CA CYS A 362 -13.91 -5.21 3.97
C CYS A 362 -14.20 -6.09 5.19
N THR A 363 -14.07 -7.41 5.04
CA THR A 363 -14.21 -8.39 6.15
C THR A 363 -13.25 -8.11 7.30
N PHE A 364 -12.02 -7.69 6.97
CA PHE A 364 -11.01 -7.20 7.92
C PHE A 364 -11.50 -5.96 8.70
N GLY A 365 -12.12 -4.99 8.02
CA GLY A 365 -12.71 -3.82 8.66
C GLY A 365 -13.84 -4.17 9.63
N PHE A 366 -14.73 -5.09 9.22
CA PHE A 366 -15.77 -5.66 10.09
C PHE A 366 -15.17 -6.28 11.36
N ALA A 367 -14.20 -7.17 11.21
CA ALA A 367 -13.58 -7.85 12.34
C ALA A 367 -12.83 -6.89 13.27
N ALA A 368 -12.15 -5.88 12.72
CA ALA A 368 -11.50 -4.85 13.53
C ALA A 368 -12.50 -4.02 14.33
N ARG A 369 -13.67 -3.69 13.76
CA ARG A 369 -14.75 -3.02 14.49
C ARG A 369 -15.28 -3.87 15.62
N ALA A 370 -15.49 -5.17 15.39
CA ALA A 370 -15.88 -6.09 16.45
C ALA A 370 -14.89 -6.04 17.63
N VAL A 371 -13.59 -6.14 17.35
CA VAL A 371 -12.57 -6.10 18.42
C VAL A 371 -12.56 -4.76 19.15
N VAL A 372 -12.55 -3.63 18.42
CA VAL A 372 -12.54 -2.29 19.03
C VAL A 372 -13.80 -2.04 19.86
N LYS A 373 -14.96 -2.51 19.40
CA LYS A 373 -16.23 -2.39 20.13
C LYS A 373 -16.21 -3.17 21.45
N HIS A 374 -15.69 -4.39 21.46
CA HIS A 374 -15.72 -5.28 22.64
C HIS A 374 -14.56 -5.07 23.62
N PHE A 375 -13.37 -4.71 23.14
CA PHE A 375 -12.14 -4.68 23.96
C PHE A 375 -11.50 -3.30 24.09
N ALA A 376 -12.06 -2.29 23.40
CA ALA A 376 -11.56 -0.93 23.42
C ALA A 376 -12.63 0.12 23.73
N ASP A 377 -13.79 -0.25 24.27
CA ASP A 377 -14.91 0.68 24.56
C ASP A 377 -15.36 1.48 23.32
N ASN A 378 -15.18 0.87 22.15
CA ASN A 378 -15.33 1.47 20.84
C ASN A 378 -14.41 2.70 20.61
N ASP A 379 -13.37 2.92 21.44
CA ASP A 379 -12.41 4.02 21.30
C ASP A 379 -11.36 3.71 20.22
N PRO A 380 -11.39 4.41 19.08
CA PRO A 380 -10.42 4.18 18.01
C PRO A 380 -8.99 4.56 18.39
N ALA A 381 -8.78 5.42 19.39
CA ALA A 381 -7.43 5.80 19.84
C ALA A 381 -6.69 4.66 20.55
N ARG A 382 -7.42 3.65 21.05
CA ARG A 382 -6.82 2.44 21.62
C ARG A 382 -6.34 1.45 20.56
N PHE A 383 -6.72 1.58 19.30
CA PHE A 383 -6.23 0.70 18.25
C PHE A 383 -4.76 1.00 17.93
N LYS A 384 -3.90 -0.04 17.95
CA LYS A 384 -2.49 0.09 17.59
C LYS A 384 -2.18 -0.60 16.27
N SER A 385 -2.46 -1.89 16.18
CA SER A 385 -2.20 -2.66 14.95
C SER A 385 -3.15 -3.85 14.81
N ILE A 386 -3.18 -4.41 13.61
CA ILE A 386 -3.94 -5.61 13.28
C ILE A 386 -3.15 -6.42 12.26
N GLN A 387 -3.18 -7.73 12.42
CA GLN A 387 -2.65 -8.69 11.46
C GLN A 387 -3.71 -9.73 11.16
N VAL A 388 -3.88 -10.09 9.89
CA VAL A 388 -4.78 -11.19 9.48
C VAL A 388 -4.17 -12.01 8.35
N ARG A 389 -4.65 -13.25 8.22
CA ARG A 389 -4.54 -14.06 7.01
C ARG A 389 -5.92 -14.29 6.40
N PHE A 390 -6.06 -14.01 5.11
CA PHE A 390 -7.25 -14.33 4.33
C PHE A 390 -7.24 -15.82 3.97
N SER A 391 -8.26 -16.57 4.41
CA SER A 391 -8.31 -18.02 4.26
C SER A 391 -9.31 -18.48 3.20
N LYS A 392 -10.48 -17.86 3.17
CA LYS A 392 -11.60 -18.18 2.28
C LYS A 392 -12.33 -16.90 1.89
N HIS A 393 -13.19 -17.00 0.87
CA HIS A 393 -13.98 -15.89 0.37
C HIS A 393 -15.26 -15.70 1.20
N VAL A 394 -15.76 -14.47 1.19
CA VAL A 394 -17.08 -14.07 1.71
C VAL A 394 -17.91 -13.61 0.52
N PHE A 395 -19.18 -13.99 0.48
CA PHE A 395 -20.14 -13.40 -0.43
C PHE A 395 -20.87 -12.23 0.24
N PRO A 396 -21.10 -11.10 -0.45
CA PRO A 396 -22.01 -10.07 0.04
C PRO A 396 -23.38 -10.69 0.38
N GLY A 397 -23.97 -10.27 1.50
CA GLY A 397 -25.19 -10.85 2.07
C GLY A 397 -24.96 -11.92 3.15
N GLU A 398 -23.74 -12.48 3.24
CA GLU A 398 -23.41 -13.46 4.29
C GLU A 398 -23.21 -12.81 5.66
N THR A 399 -23.43 -13.60 6.71
CA THR A 399 -23.26 -13.20 8.11
C THR A 399 -21.85 -13.54 8.58
N LEU A 400 -21.10 -12.52 8.99
CA LEU A 400 -19.80 -12.66 9.60
C LEU A 400 -19.96 -12.94 11.10
N ILE A 401 -19.23 -13.94 11.60
CA ILE A 401 -19.10 -14.21 13.03
C ILE A 401 -17.63 -14.03 13.40
N THR A 402 -17.33 -12.99 14.17
CA THR A 402 -15.99 -12.73 14.70
C THR A 402 -15.91 -13.26 16.13
N GLU A 403 -15.08 -14.29 16.32
CA GLU A 403 -14.80 -14.91 17.61
C GLU A 403 -13.46 -14.36 18.13
N MET A 404 -13.44 -13.93 19.39
CA MET A 404 -12.35 -13.14 19.95
C MET A 404 -11.90 -13.72 21.30
N TRP A 405 -10.58 -13.76 21.50
CA TRP A 405 -9.91 -14.24 22.70
C TRP A 405 -8.95 -13.17 23.20
N GLN A 406 -9.19 -12.69 24.41
CA GLN A 406 -8.33 -11.72 25.09
C GLN A 406 -7.22 -12.48 25.82
N GLU A 407 -5.99 -12.46 25.28
CA GLU A 407 -4.83 -13.06 25.95
C GLU A 407 -4.14 -12.05 26.89
N SER A 408 -4.37 -10.75 26.69
CA SER A 408 -4.06 -9.66 27.63
C SER A 408 -4.91 -8.42 27.33
N ASP A 409 -4.82 -7.38 28.16
CA ASP A 409 -5.50 -6.08 27.95
C ASP A 409 -5.16 -5.39 26.62
N THR A 410 -4.07 -5.80 26.00
CA THR A 410 -3.57 -5.21 24.75
C THR A 410 -3.50 -6.19 23.59
N HIS A 411 -3.76 -7.48 23.80
CA HIS A 411 -3.53 -8.52 22.78
C HIS A 411 -4.78 -9.38 22.59
N ILE A 412 -5.47 -9.16 21.48
CA ILE A 412 -6.75 -9.83 21.17
C ILE A 412 -6.56 -10.72 19.94
N ILE A 413 -6.50 -12.03 20.15
CA ILE A 413 -6.53 -13.01 19.06
C ILE A 413 -7.97 -13.12 18.58
N PHE A 414 -8.17 -13.24 17.27
CA PHE A 414 -9.51 -13.46 16.73
C PHE A 414 -9.50 -14.39 15.52
N ARG A 415 -10.68 -14.90 15.17
CA ARG A 415 -10.96 -15.48 13.85
C ARG A 415 -12.32 -15.01 13.38
N THR A 416 -12.52 -14.96 12.07
CA THR A 416 -13.84 -14.65 11.50
C THR A 416 -14.28 -15.80 10.62
N LYS A 417 -15.54 -16.22 10.79
CA LYS A 417 -16.20 -17.23 9.96
C LYS A 417 -17.46 -16.67 9.31
N VAL A 418 -17.94 -17.38 8.29
CA VAL A 418 -19.24 -17.14 7.68
C VAL A 418 -20.26 -18.10 8.30
N ALA A 419 -21.35 -17.57 8.83
CA ALA A 419 -22.35 -18.36 9.56
C ALA A 419 -23.02 -19.43 8.68
N GLU A 420 -23.33 -19.07 7.43
CA GLU A 420 -24.10 -19.90 6.51
C GLU A 420 -23.36 -21.15 6.03
N ARG A 421 -22.03 -21.13 6.07
CA ARG A 421 -21.17 -22.21 5.55
C ARG A 421 -20.21 -22.80 6.60
N ASP A 422 -20.16 -22.21 7.78
CA ASP A 422 -19.20 -22.53 8.85
C ASP A 422 -17.73 -22.55 8.36
N GLU A 423 -17.39 -21.62 7.47
CA GLU A 423 -16.04 -21.50 6.91
C GLU A 423 -15.27 -20.34 7.54
N VAL A 424 -14.03 -20.61 7.98
CA VAL A 424 -13.11 -19.57 8.45
C VAL A 424 -12.59 -18.75 7.27
N VAL A 425 -12.86 -17.45 7.30
CA VAL A 425 -12.47 -16.48 6.26
C VAL A 425 -11.28 -15.62 6.67
N LEU A 426 -11.15 -15.31 7.97
CA LEU A 426 -9.95 -14.69 8.56
C LEU A 426 -9.37 -15.61 9.62
N SER A 427 -8.08 -15.92 9.50
CA SER A 427 -7.33 -16.77 10.43
C SER A 427 -6.01 -16.10 10.84
N ASN A 428 -5.30 -16.70 11.79
CA ASN A 428 -3.99 -16.22 12.28
C ASN A 428 -4.02 -14.73 12.63
N ALA A 429 -5.12 -14.31 13.24
CA ALA A 429 -5.46 -12.90 13.32
C ALA A 429 -5.36 -12.37 14.74
N VAL A 430 -4.85 -11.15 14.85
CA VAL A 430 -4.64 -10.46 16.12
C VAL A 430 -4.87 -8.97 15.94
N VAL A 431 -5.43 -8.32 16.95
CA VAL A 431 -5.39 -6.87 17.14
C VAL A 431 -4.53 -6.58 18.36
N GLU A 432 -3.56 -5.69 18.20
CA GLU A 432 -2.86 -5.06 19.32
C GLU A 432 -3.56 -3.75 19.65
N LEU A 433 -3.80 -3.52 20.93
CA LEU A 433 -4.34 -2.28 21.47
C LEU A 433 -3.26 -1.54 22.25
N HIS A 434 -3.40 -0.22 22.35
CA HIS A 434 -2.76 0.53 23.41
C HIS A 434 -3.39 0.15 24.74
N ALA A 435 -2.57 0.10 25.78
CA ALA A 435 -3.07 -0.01 27.14
C ALA A 435 -4.12 1.09 27.35
N PRO A 436 -5.23 0.81 28.04
CA PRO A 436 -6.15 1.86 28.42
C PRO A 436 -5.32 2.94 29.12
N VAL A 437 -5.50 4.18 28.70
CA VAL A 437 -4.96 5.29 29.47
C VAL A 437 -5.64 5.17 30.82
N MET A 438 -4.94 4.66 31.82
CA MET A 438 -5.39 4.81 33.19
C MET A 438 -5.44 6.31 33.37
N GLU A 439 -6.64 6.90 33.37
CA GLU A 439 -6.84 8.11 34.14
C GLU A 439 -6.23 7.78 35.49
N GLU A 440 -5.15 8.48 35.84
CA GLU A 440 -4.57 8.35 37.16
C GLU A 440 -5.72 8.53 38.13
N THR A 441 -6.14 7.41 38.71
CA THR A 441 -6.98 7.43 39.87
C THR A 441 -6.06 8.06 40.88
N ILE A 442 -6.25 9.36 41.12
CA ILE A 442 -5.52 10.07 42.16
C ILE A 442 -5.98 9.40 43.45
N VAL A 443 -5.26 8.35 43.84
CA VAL A 443 -5.29 7.82 45.18
C VAL A 443 -4.80 8.98 46.03
N ALA A 444 -5.70 9.46 46.88
CA ALA A 444 -5.43 10.54 47.80
C ALA A 444 -4.24 10.19 48.70
N GLU A 445 -3.04 10.63 48.32
CA GLU A 445 -1.97 10.90 49.26
C GLU A 445 -1.93 12.39 49.53
N SER A 446 -2.07 12.73 50.81
CA SER A 446 -2.10 14.08 51.32
C SER A 446 -0.79 14.82 51.01
N ALA A 447 -0.81 15.62 49.97
CA ALA A 447 -0.02 16.83 49.87
C ALA A 447 -0.97 17.90 49.32
N THR A 448 -1.08 19.02 50.02
CA THR A 448 -1.97 20.14 49.67
C THR A 448 -1.65 20.67 48.26
N ALA A 449 -2.30 20.12 47.24
CA ALA A 449 -2.20 20.57 45.87
C ALA A 449 -3.16 21.76 45.65
N LEU A 450 -2.64 22.83 45.05
CA LEU A 450 -3.43 24.00 44.68
C LEU A 450 -4.53 23.61 43.66
N PRO A 451 -5.72 24.24 43.69
CA PRO A 451 -6.82 23.92 42.76
C PRO A 451 -6.39 24.01 41.29
N LYS A 452 -6.84 23.09 40.42
CA LYS A 452 -6.47 23.09 38.99
C LYS A 452 -6.87 24.36 38.24
N SER A 453 -7.81 25.17 38.74
CA SER A 453 -8.09 26.49 38.19
C SER A 453 -6.91 27.46 38.31
N VAL A 454 -5.98 27.28 39.26
CA VAL A 454 -4.82 28.17 39.43
C VAL A 454 -3.95 28.21 38.17
N ALA A 455 -3.60 27.05 37.61
CA ALA A 455 -2.81 26.97 36.39
C ALA A 455 -3.49 27.63 35.17
N ILE A 456 -4.83 27.59 35.12
CA ILE A 456 -5.60 28.25 34.05
C ILE A 456 -5.47 29.77 34.16
N PHE A 457 -5.56 30.32 35.37
CA PHE A 457 -5.44 31.77 35.57
C PHE A 457 -3.99 32.25 35.47
N GLU A 458 -2.99 31.41 35.74
CA GLU A 458 -1.59 31.68 35.39
C GLU A 458 -1.39 31.77 33.87
N GLU A 459 -2.01 30.87 33.10
CA GLU A 459 -1.97 30.92 31.63
C GLU A 459 -2.68 32.18 31.10
N ILE A 460 -3.85 32.50 31.64
CA ILE A 460 -4.56 33.75 31.33
C ILE A 460 -3.68 34.96 31.65
N ASN A 461 -3.00 34.98 32.80
CA ASN A 461 -2.09 36.06 33.16
C ASN A 461 -0.96 36.20 32.14
N GLY A 462 -0.36 35.09 31.71
CA GLY A 462 0.66 35.09 30.67
C GLY A 462 0.16 35.68 29.34
N ARG A 463 -1.08 35.38 28.95
CA ARG A 463 -1.71 35.99 27.76
C ARG A 463 -1.94 37.49 27.94
N ILE A 464 -2.42 37.92 29.09
CA ILE A 464 -2.63 39.34 29.39
C ILE A 464 -1.32 40.13 29.28
N GLN A 465 -0.21 39.59 29.81
CA GLN A 465 1.10 40.24 29.70
C GLN A 465 1.57 40.40 28.23
N ASN A 466 1.16 39.48 27.34
CA ASN A 466 1.50 39.51 25.92
C ASN A 466 0.53 40.36 25.08
N HIS A 467 -0.57 40.84 25.66
CA HIS A 467 -1.63 41.59 24.98
C HIS A 467 -2.05 42.86 25.76
N PRO A 468 -1.14 43.84 25.95
CA PRO A 468 -1.44 45.06 26.70
C PRO A 468 -2.58 45.89 26.08
N GLU A 469 -2.87 45.72 24.79
CA GLU A 469 -3.98 46.39 24.10
C GLU A 469 -5.36 45.98 24.63
N TRP A 470 -5.47 44.86 25.38
CA TRP A 470 -6.73 44.45 25.98
C TRP A 470 -7.18 45.37 27.10
N ILE A 471 -6.24 46.04 27.78
CA ILE A 471 -6.55 47.00 28.85
C ILE A 471 -7.35 48.18 28.29
N GLU A 472 -6.95 48.70 27.13
CA GLU A 472 -7.66 49.80 26.46
C GLU A 472 -9.01 49.36 25.87
N LYS A 473 -9.08 48.13 25.32
CA LYS A 473 -10.32 47.60 24.70
C LYS A 473 -11.39 47.22 25.72
N VAL A 474 -10.98 46.68 26.86
CA VAL A 474 -11.90 46.11 27.87
C VAL A 474 -12.17 47.12 28.99
N GLY A 475 -11.12 47.63 29.64
CA GLY A 475 -11.18 48.70 30.64
C GLY A 475 -11.90 48.33 31.94
N ALA A 476 -11.85 47.06 32.35
CA ALA A 476 -12.60 46.54 33.49
C ALA A 476 -11.85 45.48 34.30
N ILE A 477 -12.25 45.35 35.57
CA ILE A 477 -11.81 44.28 36.48
C ILE A 477 -12.94 43.26 36.60
N TYR A 478 -12.62 41.99 36.45
CA TYR A 478 -13.55 40.87 36.55
C TYR A 478 -13.20 39.99 37.73
N GLN A 479 -14.23 39.46 38.40
CA GLN A 479 -14.09 38.39 39.38
C GLN A 479 -14.63 37.09 38.79
N PHE A 480 -13.86 36.00 38.92
CA PHE A 480 -14.28 34.66 38.56
C PHE A 480 -14.42 33.83 39.84
N ASN A 481 -15.64 33.37 40.10
CA ASN A 481 -15.96 32.46 41.19
C ASN A 481 -16.18 31.08 40.60
N ILE A 482 -15.14 30.26 40.62
CA ILE A 482 -15.18 28.92 40.07
C ILE A 482 -15.48 27.94 41.20
N SER A 483 -16.63 27.29 41.16
CA SER A 483 -17.06 26.35 42.21
C SER A 483 -16.60 24.92 41.95
N GLY A 484 -16.39 24.15 43.02
CA GLY A 484 -15.97 22.74 42.99
C GLY A 484 -14.56 22.52 43.56
N GLU A 485 -14.16 21.26 43.70
CA GLU A 485 -12.87 20.84 44.30
C GLU A 485 -11.64 21.43 43.58
N ASN A 486 -11.79 21.72 42.29
CA ASN A 486 -10.75 22.32 41.45
C ASN A 486 -10.95 23.82 41.20
N GLY A 487 -11.86 24.45 41.92
CA GLY A 487 -12.26 25.84 41.77
C GLY A 487 -11.52 26.82 42.69
N GLY A 488 -11.88 28.09 42.59
CA GLY A 488 -11.28 29.17 43.37
C GLY A 488 -11.84 30.53 42.93
N GLU A 489 -11.43 31.57 43.66
CA GLU A 489 -11.75 32.96 43.33
C GLU A 489 -10.55 33.60 42.66
N TYR A 490 -10.78 34.26 41.53
CA TYR A 490 -9.75 34.89 40.73
C TYR A 490 -10.15 36.30 40.30
N ILE A 491 -9.17 37.19 40.28
CA ILE A 491 -9.30 38.53 39.73
C ILE A 491 -8.62 38.54 38.36
N VAL A 492 -9.29 39.12 37.38
CA VAL A 492 -8.73 39.44 36.06
C VAL A 492 -8.83 40.96 35.88
N ASP A 493 -7.71 41.65 36.01
CA ASP A 493 -7.58 43.09 35.84
C ASP A 493 -7.19 43.42 34.39
N LEU A 494 -8.16 43.93 33.63
CA LEU A 494 -7.97 44.51 32.29
C LEU A 494 -8.28 46.00 32.31
N LYS A 495 -7.99 46.67 33.43
CA LYS A 495 -8.21 48.11 33.64
C LYS A 495 -6.92 48.85 33.99
N ASN A 496 -6.08 48.27 34.85
CA ASN A 496 -4.84 48.87 35.31
C ASN A 496 -3.63 48.24 34.61
N SER A 497 -2.66 49.03 34.17
CA SER A 497 -1.41 48.53 33.57
C SER A 497 -0.47 47.95 34.64
N PRO A 498 0.17 46.78 34.44
CA PRO A 498 0.33 46.03 33.18
C PRO A 498 -0.79 45.01 32.84
N GLY A 499 -1.93 45.05 33.54
CA GLY A 499 -2.96 44.03 33.47
C GLY A 499 -2.54 42.78 34.24
N SER A 500 -3.48 42.02 34.78
CA SER A 500 -3.13 40.80 35.54
C SER A 500 -4.27 39.81 35.64
N ALA A 501 -3.92 38.55 35.89
CA ALA A 501 -4.84 37.56 36.43
C ALA A 501 -4.17 36.83 37.60
N HIS A 502 -4.85 36.71 38.73
CA HIS A 502 -4.31 36.07 39.92
C HIS A 502 -5.40 35.58 40.87
N PRO A 503 -5.09 34.64 41.78
CA PRO A 503 -6.02 34.26 42.85
C PRO A 503 -6.41 35.47 43.71
N GLY A 504 -7.68 35.54 44.10
CA GLY A 504 -8.22 36.60 44.93
C GLY A 504 -9.68 36.91 44.62
N SER A 505 -10.29 37.70 45.50
CA SER A 505 -11.63 38.22 45.36
C SER A 505 -11.60 39.74 45.41
N ASP A 506 -12.30 40.40 44.51
CA ASP A 506 -12.49 41.85 44.55
C ASP A 506 -13.99 42.15 44.54
N PRO A 507 -14.60 42.43 45.71
CA PRO A 507 -16.01 42.81 45.80
C PRO A 507 -16.38 44.06 44.99
N ALA A 508 -15.40 44.86 44.56
CA ALA A 508 -15.59 46.02 43.71
C ALA A 508 -15.40 45.73 42.20
N ALA A 509 -15.21 44.46 41.80
CA ALA A 509 -15.13 44.06 40.41
C ALA A 509 -16.37 44.51 39.62
N GLY A 510 -16.16 45.00 38.40
CA GLY A 510 -17.24 45.53 37.56
C GLY A 510 -18.19 44.44 37.06
N CYS A 511 -17.73 43.19 37.03
CA CYS A 511 -18.48 42.03 36.59
C CYS A 511 -17.95 40.76 37.26
N THR A 512 -18.84 39.95 37.81
CA THR A 512 -18.52 38.69 38.47
C THR A 512 -19.15 37.52 37.73
N LEU A 513 -18.35 36.50 37.42
CA LEU A 513 -18.76 35.29 36.72
C LEU A 513 -18.71 34.12 37.69
N ASN A 514 -19.85 33.46 37.90
CA ASN A 514 -19.96 32.29 38.76
C ASN A 514 -20.23 31.06 37.89
N MET A 515 -19.43 30.02 38.05
CA MET A 515 -19.51 28.81 37.22
C MET A 515 -18.86 27.60 37.90
N ALA A 516 -19.37 26.41 37.66
CA ALA A 516 -18.66 25.19 38.06
C ALA A 516 -17.37 25.01 37.26
N TYR A 517 -16.31 24.48 37.89
CA TYR A 517 -15.03 24.24 37.23
C TYR A 517 -15.16 23.43 35.92
N ALA A 518 -16.02 22.41 35.92
CA ALA A 518 -16.27 21.57 34.74
C ALA A 518 -16.85 22.39 33.58
N ASP A 519 -17.84 23.25 33.84
CA ASP A 519 -18.44 24.12 32.81
C ASP A 519 -17.47 25.21 32.37
N PHE A 520 -16.63 25.75 33.28
CA PHE A 520 -15.60 26.72 32.94
C PHE A 520 -14.54 26.14 31.99
N ARG A 521 -14.14 24.88 32.24
CA ARG A 521 -13.25 24.12 31.34
C ARG A 521 -13.90 23.85 29.99
N ALA A 522 -15.16 23.42 29.96
CA ALA A 522 -15.90 23.19 28.73
C ALA A 522 -16.03 24.48 27.91
N MET A 523 -16.27 25.62 28.58
CA MET A 523 -16.34 26.94 27.93
C MET A 523 -14.99 27.37 27.35
N LEU A 524 -13.88 27.17 28.07
CA LEU A 524 -12.53 27.46 27.57
C LEU A 524 -12.12 26.58 26.37
N LYS A 525 -12.63 25.35 26.30
CA LYS A 525 -12.39 24.44 25.17
C LYS A 525 -13.30 24.68 23.96
N GLY A 526 -14.28 25.57 24.09
CA GLY A 526 -15.29 25.83 23.05
C GLY A 526 -16.40 24.76 22.97
N GLU A 527 -16.46 23.84 23.94
CA GLU A 527 -17.48 22.79 24.03
C GLU A 527 -18.86 23.37 24.41
N ILE A 528 -18.88 24.49 25.16
CA ILE A 528 -20.10 25.25 25.50
C ILE A 528 -19.88 26.72 25.15
N LYS A 529 -20.79 27.30 24.37
CA LYS A 529 -20.77 28.74 24.05
C LYS A 529 -21.19 29.56 25.29
N PRO A 530 -20.52 30.70 25.60
CA PRO A 530 -20.84 31.53 26.78
C PRO A 530 -22.31 31.94 26.87
N GLU A 531 -22.95 32.24 25.74
CA GLU A 531 -24.37 32.62 25.69
C GLU A 531 -25.28 31.46 26.09
N MET A 532 -24.94 30.24 25.68
CA MET A 532 -25.68 29.03 26.05
C MET A 532 -25.47 28.67 27.52
N ALA A 533 -24.24 28.78 28.02
CA ALA A 533 -23.94 28.57 29.43
C ALA A 533 -24.74 29.56 30.32
N PHE A 534 -24.88 30.80 29.88
CA PHE A 534 -25.69 31.81 30.58
C PHE A 534 -27.18 31.48 30.53
N MET A 535 -27.73 31.16 29.34
CA MET A 535 -29.14 30.80 29.17
C MET A 535 -29.54 29.53 29.94
N SER A 536 -28.62 28.57 30.09
CA SER A 536 -28.87 27.34 30.85
C SER A 536 -28.64 27.50 32.36
N GLY A 537 -28.26 28.70 32.83
CA GLY A 537 -27.96 28.99 34.23
C GLY A 537 -26.64 28.42 34.76
N LYS A 538 -25.79 27.85 33.88
CA LYS A 538 -24.48 27.28 34.21
C LYS A 538 -23.42 28.36 34.43
N LEU A 539 -23.49 29.44 33.65
CA LEU A 539 -22.76 30.69 33.89
C LEU A 539 -23.74 31.70 34.48
N GLN A 540 -23.46 32.18 35.68
CA GLN A 540 -24.22 33.25 36.31
C GLN A 540 -23.36 34.51 36.36
N VAL A 541 -23.86 35.59 35.77
CA VAL A 541 -23.18 36.88 35.73
C VAL A 541 -23.87 37.84 36.69
N SER A 542 -23.09 38.47 37.57
CA SER A 542 -23.54 39.59 38.41
C SER A 542 -22.67 40.83 38.18
N GLY A 543 -23.19 42.02 38.50
CA GLY A 543 -22.56 43.29 38.16
C GLY A 543 -22.98 43.82 36.78
N ASN A 544 -22.09 44.48 36.07
CA ASN A 544 -22.39 45.09 34.77
C ASN A 544 -22.34 44.04 33.64
N MET A 545 -23.52 43.57 33.24
CA MET A 545 -23.71 42.54 32.21
C MET A 545 -23.08 42.91 30.84
N LEU A 546 -22.98 44.20 30.51
CA LEU A 546 -22.36 44.65 29.25
C LEU A 546 -20.84 44.41 29.25
N LEU A 547 -20.21 44.29 30.42
CA LEU A 547 -18.80 43.92 30.52
C LEU A 547 -18.58 42.43 30.23
N ALA A 548 -19.55 41.56 30.51
CA ALA A 548 -19.43 40.14 30.20
C ALA A 548 -19.30 39.87 28.70
N THR A 549 -19.99 40.66 27.86
CA THR A 549 -19.89 40.54 26.39
C THR A 549 -18.53 40.99 25.84
N LYS A 550 -17.72 41.70 26.63
CA LYS A 550 -16.37 42.16 26.25
C LYS A 550 -15.28 41.14 26.57
N LEU A 551 -15.59 40.04 27.26
CA LEU A 551 -14.61 38.99 27.59
C LEU A 551 -14.26 38.08 26.41
N GLY A 552 -14.93 38.24 25.27
CA GLY A 552 -14.68 37.49 24.04
C GLY A 552 -13.19 37.25 23.74
N PRO A 553 -12.31 38.27 23.77
CA PRO A 553 -10.87 38.09 23.48
C PRO A 553 -10.14 37.07 24.38
N LEU A 554 -10.58 36.85 25.62
CA LEU A 554 -10.00 35.83 26.50
C LEU A 554 -10.37 34.39 26.08
N PHE A 555 -11.50 34.23 25.38
CA PHE A 555 -12.07 32.95 24.99
C PHE A 555 -11.99 32.68 23.48
N SER A 556 -11.77 33.71 22.66
CA SER A 556 -11.75 33.64 21.20
C SER A 556 -10.32 33.74 20.66
N GLN A 557 -9.56 32.65 20.70
CA GLN A 557 -8.40 32.38 19.82
C GLN A 557 -7.85 30.97 20.10
N ARG A 558 -8.20 30.02 19.22
CA ARG A 558 -7.34 28.90 18.82
C ARG A 558 -7.07 29.05 17.33
#